data_AF-A0AAW4G4K7-F1
#
_entry.id   AF-A0AAW4G4K7-F1
#
_cell.length_a   1.000
_cell.length_b   1.000
_cell.length_c   1.000
_cell.angle_alpha   90.00
_cell.angle_beta   90.00
_cell.angle_gamma   90.00
#
_symmetry.space_group_name_H-M   'P 1'
#
loop_
_entity.id
_entity.type
_entity.pdbx_description
1 polymer ?
#
loop_
_entity_poly.entity_id
_entity_poly.type
_entity_poly.pdbx_seq_one_letter_code
_entity_poly.pdbx_strand_id
1 'polypeptide(L)'
;MDVVSSTEPTTRTQPVAARQRLLLAAAEAFAAKGFNATTTRDIANGAQMSSAAVYVHFRSKEELLFELSEAGHSIILGMIDEVDDPAVAPAERLATVVGAFTEHHAREHVRARVVNYELGSLAPDHLEAVMELRREITRRVRAIVDAGIENGDFDVADSQATTNAMLSMGIDVARWYRAENSLPPEEMGKFYAELATRMVGLRDRD
;
A
#
# COMPACT_ATOMS: atom_id res chain seq x y z
N MET A 1 21.02 -27.60 -53.00
CA MET A 1 20.68 -26.20 -53.30
C MET A 1 19.49 -25.86 -52.44
N ASP A 2 19.72 -25.53 -51.16
CA ASP A 2 20.08 -24.21 -50.58
C ASP A 2 18.82 -23.66 -49.90
N VAL A 3 18.71 -23.74 -48.56
CA VAL A 3 18.90 -22.64 -47.57
C VAL A 3 18.09 -21.39 -48.00
N VAL A 4 17.12 -20.87 -47.21
CA VAL A 4 17.35 -19.92 -46.11
C VAL A 4 16.09 -19.76 -45.24
N SER A 5 16.36 -19.73 -43.92
CA SER A 5 15.58 -19.26 -42.78
C SER A 5 14.80 -17.94 -42.98
N SER A 6 13.67 -17.77 -42.31
CA SER A 6 13.29 -16.46 -41.76
C SER A 6 12.48 -16.65 -40.49
N THR A 7 13.20 -16.56 -39.37
CA THR A 7 12.69 -16.27 -38.04
C THR A 7 12.50 -14.74 -37.96
N GLU A 8 11.29 -14.29 -37.61
CA GLU A 8 11.08 -12.90 -37.18
C GLU A 8 11.03 -12.80 -35.65
N PRO A 9 11.52 -11.70 -35.06
CA PRO A 9 11.85 -11.62 -33.64
C PRO A 9 10.69 -11.14 -32.77
N THR A 10 10.44 -11.86 -31.68
CA THR A 10 9.50 -11.52 -30.61
C THR A 10 10.09 -10.42 -29.70
N THR A 11 9.91 -9.14 -30.01
CA THR A 11 10.56 -8.05 -29.21
C THR A 11 9.65 -6.88 -28.84
N ARG A 12 8.39 -7.12 -28.46
CA ARG A 12 7.53 -6.07 -27.86
C ARG A 12 6.87 -6.41 -26.51
N THR A 13 6.89 -7.67 -26.09
CA THR A 13 6.24 -8.11 -24.83
C THR A 13 7.20 -8.30 -23.64
N GLN A 14 8.52 -8.26 -23.87
CA GLN A 14 9.53 -8.55 -22.84
C GLN A 14 9.87 -7.42 -21.83
N PRO A 15 9.89 -6.12 -22.21
CA PRO A 15 10.38 -5.07 -21.31
C PRO A 15 9.49 -4.82 -20.08
N VAL A 16 8.16 -4.85 -20.27
CA VAL A 16 7.18 -4.65 -19.18
C VAL A 16 7.26 -5.81 -18.19
N ALA A 17 7.34 -7.04 -18.69
CA ALA A 17 7.48 -8.23 -17.85
C ALA A 17 8.81 -8.23 -17.06
N ALA A 18 9.91 -7.79 -17.68
CA ALA A 18 11.20 -7.66 -17.00
C ALA A 18 11.17 -6.63 -15.87
N ARG A 19 10.63 -5.45 -16.14
CA ARG A 19 10.48 -4.37 -15.16
C ARG A 19 9.64 -4.81 -13.95
N GLN A 20 8.53 -5.52 -14.19
CA GLN A 20 7.68 -6.03 -13.12
C GLN A 20 8.37 -7.11 -12.28
N ARG A 21 9.14 -8.03 -12.90
CA ARG A 21 9.95 -9.02 -12.16
C ARG A 21 10.97 -8.34 -11.24
N LEU A 22 11.61 -7.27 -11.71
CA LEU A 22 12.55 -6.50 -10.90
C LEU A 22 11.87 -5.83 -9.70
N LEU A 23 10.69 -5.24 -9.88
CA LEU A 23 9.91 -4.67 -8.77
C LEU A 23 9.49 -5.72 -7.74
N LEU A 24 9.03 -6.89 -8.19
CA LEU A 24 8.66 -8.00 -7.30
C LEU A 24 9.86 -8.49 -6.50
N ALA A 25 10.99 -8.75 -7.17
CA ALA A 25 12.23 -9.16 -6.51
C ALA A 25 12.77 -8.09 -5.57
N ALA A 26 12.62 -6.81 -5.90
CA ALA A 26 13.01 -5.71 -5.03
C ALA A 26 12.16 -5.68 -3.76
N ALA A 27 10.84 -5.80 -3.87
CA ALA A 27 9.95 -5.83 -2.72
C ALA A 27 10.27 -6.99 -1.76
N GLU A 28 10.51 -8.20 -2.29
CA GLU A 28 10.92 -9.36 -1.51
C GLU A 28 12.28 -9.17 -0.83
N ALA A 29 13.27 -8.67 -1.58
CA ALA A 29 14.62 -8.43 -1.05
C ALA A 29 14.62 -7.37 0.06
N PHE A 30 13.91 -6.25 -0.15
CA PHE A 30 13.75 -5.20 0.85
C PHE A 30 13.02 -5.70 2.10
N ALA A 31 11.96 -6.49 1.94
CA ALA A 31 11.24 -7.04 3.08
C ALA A 31 12.09 -8.04 3.91
N ALA A 32 12.97 -8.80 3.24
CA ALA A 32 13.80 -9.81 3.88
C ALA A 32 15.05 -9.23 4.56
N LYS A 33 15.73 -8.26 3.92
CA LYS A 33 17.04 -7.74 4.36
C LYS A 33 17.02 -6.28 4.81
N GLY A 34 15.93 -5.55 4.56
CA GLY A 34 15.88 -4.09 4.64
C GLY A 34 16.49 -3.42 3.41
N PHE A 35 16.09 -2.18 3.16
CA PHE A 35 16.56 -1.42 1.99
C PHE A 35 18.08 -1.29 1.96
N ASN A 36 18.69 -0.85 3.07
CA ASN A 36 20.12 -0.55 3.12
C ASN A 36 21.02 -1.77 2.86
N ALA A 37 20.67 -2.94 3.39
CA ALA A 37 21.43 -4.17 3.20
C ALA A 37 21.18 -4.86 1.84
N THR A 38 20.19 -4.42 1.09
CA THR A 38 19.89 -4.96 -0.25
C THR A 38 20.76 -4.31 -1.32
N THR A 39 21.31 -5.10 -2.24
CA THR A 39 22.03 -4.60 -3.42
C THR A 39 21.22 -4.76 -4.70
N THR A 40 21.53 -3.99 -5.75
CA THR A 40 20.92 -4.21 -7.09
C THR A 40 21.25 -5.59 -7.66
N ARG A 41 22.37 -6.21 -7.24
CA ARG A 41 22.70 -7.60 -7.57
C ARG A 41 21.76 -8.60 -6.90
N ASP A 42 21.40 -8.40 -5.63
CA ASP A 42 20.39 -9.24 -4.95
C ASP A 42 19.07 -9.23 -5.71
N ILE A 43 18.62 -8.03 -6.11
CA ILE A 43 17.37 -7.81 -6.85
C ILE A 43 17.42 -8.50 -8.22
N ALA A 44 18.52 -8.30 -8.96
CA ALA A 44 18.71 -8.94 -10.26
C ALA A 44 18.67 -10.48 -10.16
N ASN A 45 19.36 -11.04 -9.15
CA ASN A 45 19.36 -12.48 -8.92
C ASN A 45 17.96 -13.00 -8.59
N GLY A 46 17.21 -12.32 -7.72
CA GLY A 46 15.82 -12.66 -7.40
C GLY A 46 14.90 -12.62 -8.62
N ALA A 47 15.13 -11.66 -9.53
CA ALA A 47 14.41 -11.54 -10.78
C ALA A 47 14.87 -12.51 -11.88
N GLN A 48 15.91 -13.33 -11.62
CA GLN A 48 16.59 -14.21 -12.58
C GLN A 48 17.14 -13.43 -13.79
N MET A 49 17.76 -12.29 -13.53
CA MET A 49 18.30 -11.37 -14.53
C MET A 49 19.76 -11.01 -14.22
N SER A 50 20.47 -10.50 -15.22
CA SER A 50 21.82 -9.98 -15.01
C SER A 50 21.78 -8.68 -14.21
N SER A 51 22.83 -8.37 -13.45
CA SER A 51 22.91 -7.11 -12.69
C SER A 51 22.84 -5.87 -13.59
N ALA A 52 23.30 -5.98 -14.84
CA ALA A 52 23.17 -4.92 -15.83
C ALA A 52 21.70 -4.62 -16.20
N ALA A 53 20.82 -5.63 -16.14
CA ALA A 53 19.42 -5.46 -16.51
C ALA A 53 18.65 -4.54 -15.55
N VAL A 54 19.05 -4.46 -14.27
CA VAL A 54 18.47 -3.50 -13.32
C VAL A 54 18.66 -2.08 -13.84
N TYR A 55 19.87 -1.74 -14.27
CA TYR A 55 20.24 -0.41 -14.74
C TYR A 55 19.66 -0.05 -16.12
N VAL A 56 19.13 -1.02 -16.86
CA VAL A 56 18.34 -0.77 -18.08
C VAL A 56 16.95 -0.23 -17.74
N HIS A 57 16.39 -0.63 -16.59
CA HIS A 57 15.03 -0.30 -16.20
C HIS A 57 14.93 0.77 -15.11
N PHE A 58 15.94 0.84 -14.23
CA PHE A 58 15.99 1.71 -13.07
C PHE A 58 17.39 2.30 -12.90
N ARG A 59 17.47 3.62 -12.76
CA ARG A 59 18.66 4.43 -12.51
C ARG A 59 19.30 4.09 -11.17
N SER A 60 18.52 3.67 -10.17
CA SER A 60 19.04 3.38 -8.83
C SER A 60 18.19 2.35 -8.08
N LYS A 61 18.74 1.84 -6.96
CA LYS A 61 17.99 1.04 -5.98
C LYS A 61 16.87 1.86 -5.32
N GLU A 62 17.10 3.15 -5.16
CA GLU A 62 16.13 4.07 -4.56
C GLU A 62 14.94 4.30 -5.49
N GLU A 63 15.13 4.35 -6.82
CA GLU A 63 14.03 4.49 -7.78
C GLU A 63 13.08 3.26 -7.74
N LEU A 64 13.64 2.06 -7.54
CA LEU A 64 12.84 0.86 -7.27
C LEU A 64 11.99 0.99 -6.00
N LEU A 65 12.55 1.55 -4.93
CA LEU A 65 11.81 1.78 -3.68
C LEU A 65 10.74 2.85 -3.86
N PHE A 66 11.05 3.93 -4.57
CA PHE A 66 10.10 4.99 -4.89
C PHE A 66 8.91 4.42 -5.64
N GLU A 67 9.12 3.69 -6.73
CA GLU A 67 8.02 3.13 -7.51
C GLU A 67 7.18 2.12 -6.74
N LEU A 68 7.81 1.28 -5.91
CA LEU A 68 7.07 0.38 -5.02
C LEU A 68 6.21 1.17 -4.01
N SER A 69 6.74 2.27 -3.49
CA SER A 69 6.05 3.12 -2.51
C SER A 69 4.90 3.89 -3.16
N GLU A 70 5.14 4.51 -4.31
CA GLU A 70 4.13 5.23 -5.09
C GLU A 70 3.00 4.29 -5.52
N ALA A 71 3.32 3.13 -6.08
CA ALA A 71 2.33 2.14 -6.49
C ALA A 71 1.53 1.62 -5.29
N GLY A 72 2.19 1.29 -4.17
CA GLY A 72 1.52 0.79 -2.96
C GLY A 72 0.51 1.78 -2.39
N HIS A 73 0.88 3.05 -2.27
CA HIS A 73 -0.05 4.08 -1.77
C HIS A 73 -1.15 4.42 -2.78
N SER A 74 -0.85 4.39 -4.09
CA SER A 74 -1.86 4.60 -5.14
C SER A 74 -2.91 3.50 -5.16
N ILE A 75 -2.51 2.23 -4.92
CA ILE A 75 -3.44 1.10 -4.78
C ILE A 75 -4.38 1.31 -3.59
N ILE A 76 -3.85 1.73 -2.44
CA ILE A 76 -4.67 2.02 -1.25
C ILE A 76 -5.66 3.14 -1.54
N LEU A 77 -5.21 4.23 -2.18
CA LEU A 77 -6.08 5.35 -2.51
C LEU A 77 -7.20 4.92 -3.48
N GLY A 78 -6.88 4.17 -4.53
CA GLY A 78 -7.87 3.64 -5.47
C GLY A 78 -8.86 2.69 -4.81
N MET A 79 -8.40 1.83 -3.90
CA MET A 79 -9.26 0.94 -3.13
C MET A 79 -10.23 1.73 -2.23
N ILE A 80 -9.76 2.78 -1.54
CA ILE A 80 -10.62 3.65 -0.73
C ILE A 80 -11.70 4.28 -1.61
N ASP A 81 -11.31 4.81 -2.78
CA ASP A 81 -12.24 5.42 -3.73
C ASP A 81 -13.27 4.42 -4.30
N GLU A 82 -12.91 3.14 -4.40
CA GLU A 82 -13.81 2.08 -4.86
C GLU A 82 -14.84 1.66 -3.79
N VAL A 83 -14.41 1.57 -2.53
CA VAL A 83 -15.27 1.06 -1.44
C VAL A 83 -16.05 2.14 -0.69
N ASP A 84 -15.67 3.42 -0.81
CA ASP A 84 -16.40 4.54 -0.21
C ASP A 84 -17.59 4.94 -1.07
N ASP A 85 -18.81 4.59 -0.65
CA ASP A 85 -20.06 5.02 -1.28
C ASP A 85 -20.69 6.19 -0.51
N PRO A 86 -20.68 7.43 -1.04
CA PRO A 86 -21.29 8.59 -0.38
C PRO A 86 -22.80 8.50 -0.16
N ALA A 87 -23.51 7.56 -0.81
CA ALA A 87 -24.93 7.34 -0.61
C ALA A 87 -25.26 6.56 0.68
N VAL A 88 -24.26 5.96 1.32
CA VAL A 88 -24.38 5.15 2.53
C VAL A 88 -24.14 6.01 3.79
N ALA A 89 -24.68 5.58 4.94
CA ALA A 89 -24.50 6.29 6.21
C ALA A 89 -23.00 6.37 6.60
N PRO A 90 -22.53 7.49 7.21
CA PRO A 90 -21.11 7.67 7.56
C PRO A 90 -20.51 6.54 8.39
N ALA A 91 -21.27 5.96 9.31
CA ALA A 91 -20.84 4.83 10.15
C ALA A 91 -20.47 3.59 9.33
N GLU A 92 -21.29 3.24 8.34
CA GLU A 92 -21.08 2.07 7.49
C GLU A 92 -19.97 2.33 6.45
N ARG A 93 -19.89 3.56 5.92
CA ARG A 93 -18.76 4.00 5.08
C ARG A 93 -17.43 3.87 5.81
N LEU A 94 -17.35 4.40 7.04
CA LEU A 94 -16.14 4.36 7.86
C LEU A 94 -15.74 2.91 8.18
N ALA A 95 -16.69 2.08 8.59
CA ALA A 95 -16.46 0.66 8.86
C ALA A 95 -15.93 -0.07 7.62
N THR A 96 -16.52 0.19 6.46
CA THR A 96 -16.12 -0.41 5.17
C THR A 96 -14.70 0.00 4.79
N VAL A 97 -14.40 1.30 4.82
CA VAL A 97 -13.09 1.84 4.43
C VAL A 97 -11.98 1.39 5.39
N VAL A 98 -12.19 1.49 6.71
CA VAL A 98 -11.18 1.07 7.69
C VAL A 98 -10.99 -0.44 7.69
N GLY A 99 -12.06 -1.21 7.48
CA GLY A 99 -12.01 -2.66 7.33
C GLY A 99 -11.17 -3.07 6.12
N ALA A 100 -11.47 -2.53 4.94
CA ALA A 100 -10.72 -2.79 3.71
C ALA A 100 -9.25 -2.35 3.83
N PHE A 101 -9.00 -1.18 4.42
CA PHE A 101 -7.65 -0.67 4.68
C PHE A 101 -6.82 -1.63 5.55
N THR A 102 -7.42 -2.13 6.62
CA THR A 102 -6.75 -3.05 7.55
C THR A 102 -6.54 -4.43 6.93
N GLU A 103 -7.56 -4.97 6.26
CA GLU A 103 -7.46 -6.24 5.53
C GLU A 103 -6.31 -6.19 4.52
N HIS A 104 -6.20 -5.10 3.74
CA HIS A 104 -5.11 -4.91 2.79
C HIS A 104 -3.74 -4.97 3.48
N HIS A 105 -3.56 -4.25 4.59
CA HIS A 105 -2.29 -4.26 5.34
C HIS A 105 -1.95 -5.62 5.96
N ALA A 106 -2.95 -6.43 6.30
CA ALA A 106 -2.75 -7.82 6.73
C ALA A 106 -2.34 -8.72 5.56
N ARG A 107 -3.07 -8.68 4.43
CA ARG A 107 -2.78 -9.50 3.24
C ARG A 107 -1.40 -9.19 2.66
N GLU A 108 -1.12 -7.91 2.45
CA GLU A 108 0.10 -7.44 1.81
C GLU A 108 1.20 -7.08 2.83
N HIS A 109 1.12 -7.56 4.08
CA HIS A 109 2.00 -7.16 5.19
C HIS A 109 3.50 -7.11 4.85
N VAL A 110 4.00 -8.05 4.04
CA VAL A 110 5.41 -8.07 3.57
C VAL A 110 5.74 -6.82 2.76
N ARG A 111 4.91 -6.48 1.76
CA ARG A 111 5.09 -5.30 0.90
C ARG A 111 4.76 -4.02 1.66
N ALA A 112 3.65 -4.02 2.39
CA ALA A 112 3.20 -2.88 3.19
C ALA A 112 4.25 -2.43 4.20
N ARG A 113 5.06 -3.35 4.75
CA ARG A 113 6.21 -2.98 5.59
C ARG A 113 7.26 -2.17 4.84
N VAL A 114 7.61 -2.58 3.63
CA VAL A 114 8.61 -1.88 2.80
C VAL A 114 8.10 -0.47 2.47
N VAL A 115 6.87 -0.35 1.97
CA VAL A 115 6.33 0.96 1.54
C VAL A 115 6.13 1.94 2.70
N ASN A 116 5.85 1.46 3.91
CA ASN A 116 5.57 2.33 5.06
C ASN A 116 6.82 2.67 5.90
N TYR A 117 7.81 1.78 5.99
CA TYR A 117 8.93 1.93 6.94
C TYR A 117 10.28 2.27 6.30
N GLU A 118 10.42 2.21 4.97
CA GLU A 118 11.68 2.54 4.28
C GLU A 118 11.68 3.97 3.68
N LEU A 119 10.67 4.79 3.97
CA LEU A 119 10.50 6.14 3.42
C LEU A 119 11.72 7.06 3.64
N GLY A 120 12.47 6.85 4.73
CA GLY A 120 13.70 7.62 5.01
C GLY A 120 14.84 7.38 4.03
N SER A 121 14.71 6.37 3.15
CA SER A 121 15.67 6.06 2.10
C SER A 121 15.34 6.70 0.75
N LEU A 122 14.20 7.39 0.64
CA LEU A 122 13.78 8.09 -0.58
C LEU A 122 14.52 9.42 -0.75
N ALA A 123 14.76 9.79 -2.00
CA ALA A 123 15.19 11.13 -2.35
C ALA A 123 14.11 12.16 -1.96
N PRO A 124 14.45 13.42 -1.65
CA PRO A 124 13.49 14.42 -1.17
C PRO A 124 12.24 14.58 -2.04
N ASP A 125 12.40 14.63 -3.36
CA ASP A 125 11.28 14.81 -4.29
C ASP A 125 10.38 13.56 -4.35
N HIS A 126 10.98 12.36 -4.30
CA HIS A 126 10.25 11.09 -4.24
C HIS A 126 9.51 10.92 -2.91
N LEU A 127 10.14 11.32 -1.79
CA LEU A 127 9.52 11.34 -0.48
C LEU A 127 8.30 12.27 -0.48
N GLU A 128 8.42 13.47 -1.03
CA GLU A 128 7.30 14.41 -1.08
C GLU A 128 6.14 13.88 -1.93
N ALA A 129 6.42 13.25 -3.07
CA ALA A 129 5.40 12.58 -3.89
C ALA A 129 4.64 11.50 -3.11
N VAL A 130 5.35 10.63 -2.37
CA VAL A 130 4.72 9.60 -1.53
C VAL A 130 3.96 10.22 -0.35
N MET A 131 4.48 11.29 0.25
CA MET A 131 3.81 12.00 1.34
C MET A 131 2.50 12.65 0.87
N GLU A 132 2.42 13.15 -0.36
CA GLU A 132 1.17 13.68 -0.90
C GLU A 132 0.10 12.59 -1.04
N LEU A 133 0.47 11.39 -1.50
CA LEU A 133 -0.45 10.24 -1.53
C LEU A 133 -0.95 9.89 -0.12
N ARG A 134 -0.07 9.90 0.88
CA ARG A 134 -0.46 9.66 2.29
C ARG A 134 -1.40 10.74 2.83
N ARG A 135 -1.17 12.01 2.47
CA ARG A 135 -2.07 13.12 2.82
C ARG A 135 -3.43 12.95 2.16
N GLU A 136 -3.47 12.49 0.91
CA GLU A 136 -4.73 12.24 0.19
C GLU A 136 -5.52 11.09 0.83
N ILE A 137 -4.87 9.95 1.13
CA ILE A 137 -5.49 8.84 1.88
C ILE A 137 -6.10 9.35 3.19
N THR A 138 -5.33 10.13 3.96
CA THR A 138 -5.80 10.71 5.23
C THR A 138 -6.99 11.64 5.01
N ARG A 139 -6.97 12.45 3.95
CA ARG A 139 -8.04 13.39 3.59
C ARG A 139 -9.34 12.66 3.25
N ARG A 140 -9.27 11.56 2.49
CA ARG A 140 -10.45 10.76 2.12
C ARG A 140 -11.11 10.14 3.35
N VAL A 141 -10.33 9.50 4.23
CA VAL A 141 -10.90 8.89 5.45
C VAL A 141 -11.42 9.96 6.41
N ARG A 142 -10.71 11.09 6.57
CA ARG A 142 -11.19 12.19 7.43
C ARG A 142 -12.51 12.78 6.93
N ALA A 143 -12.73 12.85 5.62
CA ALA A 143 -14.00 13.36 5.08
C ALA A 143 -15.21 12.53 5.54
N ILE A 144 -15.04 11.22 5.74
CA ILE A 144 -16.11 10.35 6.27
C ILE A 144 -16.38 10.69 7.76
N VAL A 145 -15.31 10.89 8.53
CA VAL A 145 -15.40 11.30 9.94
C VAL A 145 -16.07 12.67 10.07
N ASP A 146 -15.62 13.65 9.27
CA ASP A 146 -16.18 15.01 9.23
C ASP A 146 -17.69 14.95 8.89
N ALA A 147 -18.11 14.16 7.89
CA ALA A 147 -19.52 13.98 7.54
C ALA A 147 -20.36 13.35 8.65
N GLY A 148 -19.83 12.37 9.40
CA GLY A 148 -20.54 11.79 10.53
C GLY A 148 -20.66 12.73 11.73
N ILE A 149 -19.69 13.63 11.94
CA ILE A 149 -19.80 14.72 12.93
C ILE A 149 -20.90 15.69 12.51
N GLU A 150 -20.90 16.13 11.24
CA GLU A 150 -21.89 17.06 10.69
C GLU A 150 -23.33 16.52 10.79
N ASN A 151 -23.50 15.21 10.58
CA ASN A 151 -24.80 14.54 10.71
C ASN A 151 -25.21 14.22 12.15
N GLY A 152 -24.32 14.47 13.12
CA GLY A 152 -24.55 14.16 14.54
C GLY A 152 -24.44 12.68 14.91
N ASP A 153 -23.95 11.83 13.99
CA ASP A 153 -23.74 10.39 14.17
C ASP A 153 -22.53 10.08 15.05
N PHE A 154 -21.50 10.93 14.96
CA PHE A 154 -20.21 10.74 15.64
C PHE A 154 -19.98 11.80 16.72
N ASP A 155 -19.30 11.38 17.80
CA ASP A 155 -18.84 12.24 18.89
C ASP A 155 -17.32 12.25 18.93
N VAL A 156 -16.72 13.16 18.17
CA VAL A 156 -15.27 13.23 17.96
C VAL A 156 -14.77 14.64 18.27
N ALA A 157 -13.84 14.73 19.23
CA ALA A 157 -13.24 16.00 19.62
C ALA A 157 -12.26 16.57 18.57
N ASP A 158 -11.49 15.70 17.91
CA ASP A 158 -10.51 16.07 16.88
C ASP A 158 -10.57 15.04 15.74
N SER A 159 -11.19 15.42 14.62
CA SER A 159 -11.38 14.52 13.48
C SER A 159 -10.06 14.11 12.84
N GLN A 160 -9.06 15.00 12.83
CA GLN A 160 -7.75 14.73 12.26
C GLN A 160 -6.97 13.73 13.12
N ALA A 161 -6.89 13.96 14.44
CA ALA A 161 -6.18 13.07 15.35
C ALA A 161 -6.81 11.67 15.38
N THR A 162 -8.15 11.58 15.43
CA THR A 162 -8.87 10.30 15.40
C THR A 162 -8.65 9.55 14.08
N THR A 163 -8.69 10.25 12.94
CA THR A 163 -8.38 9.66 11.64
C THR A 163 -6.94 9.14 11.59
N ASN A 164 -5.98 9.94 12.04
CA ASN A 164 -4.57 9.53 12.08
C ASN A 164 -4.37 8.30 12.96
N ALA A 165 -5.06 8.21 14.09
CA ALA A 165 -5.00 7.04 14.98
C ALA A 165 -5.53 5.78 14.28
N MET A 166 -6.70 5.85 13.63
CA MET A 166 -7.27 4.71 12.89
C MET A 166 -6.33 4.22 11.78
N LEU A 167 -5.80 5.14 10.96
CA LEU A 167 -4.86 4.80 9.89
C LEU A 167 -3.54 4.25 10.44
N SER A 168 -3.02 4.83 11.53
CA SER A 168 -1.77 4.35 12.16
C SER A 168 -1.91 2.93 12.67
N MET A 169 -3.04 2.58 13.29
CA MET A 169 -3.28 1.21 13.74
C MET A 169 -3.36 0.24 12.56
N GLY A 170 -4.06 0.60 11.47
CA GLY A 170 -4.12 -0.23 10.26
C GLY A 170 -2.75 -0.41 9.59
N ILE A 171 -1.92 0.63 9.53
CA ILE A 171 -0.54 0.54 9.02
C ILE A 171 0.31 -0.39 9.91
N ASP A 172 0.16 -0.30 11.23
CA ASP A 172 0.95 -1.09 12.17
C ASP A 172 0.69 -2.59 12.03
N VAL A 173 -0.50 -3.00 11.57
CA VAL A 173 -0.83 -4.40 11.22
C VAL A 173 0.25 -5.01 10.35
N ALA A 174 0.72 -4.30 9.32
CA ALA A 174 1.76 -4.81 8.44
C ALA A 174 3.04 -5.22 9.20
N ARG A 175 3.40 -4.51 10.27
CA ARG A 175 4.62 -4.77 11.06
C ARG A 175 4.53 -6.07 11.85
N TRP A 176 3.42 -6.29 12.55
CA TRP A 176 3.27 -7.39 13.50
C TRP A 176 2.49 -8.60 12.97
N TYR A 177 1.72 -8.46 11.88
CA TYR A 177 0.91 -9.55 11.34
C TYR A 177 1.75 -10.78 10.96
N ARG A 178 1.30 -11.96 11.40
CA ARG A 178 1.89 -13.27 11.06
C ARG A 178 0.75 -14.25 10.80
N ALA A 179 0.66 -14.81 9.60
CA ALA A 179 -0.46 -15.62 9.15
C ALA A 179 -0.78 -16.82 10.06
N GLU A 180 0.23 -17.41 10.71
CA GLU A 180 0.07 -18.59 11.58
C GLU A 180 -0.64 -18.28 12.92
N ASN A 181 -0.54 -17.05 13.42
CA ASN A 181 -0.94 -16.68 14.79
C ASN A 181 -1.82 -15.42 14.85
N SER A 182 -2.29 -14.93 13.71
CA SER A 182 -3.16 -13.76 13.62
C SER A 182 -4.52 -14.18 13.08
N LEU A 183 -5.55 -13.35 13.30
CA LEU A 183 -6.82 -13.54 12.60
C LEU A 183 -6.60 -13.57 11.09
N PRO A 184 -7.43 -14.30 10.33
CA PRO A 184 -7.54 -14.13 8.89
C PRO A 184 -7.69 -12.64 8.52
N PRO A 185 -7.11 -12.17 7.41
CA PRO A 185 -7.15 -10.75 7.04
C PRO A 185 -8.56 -10.14 7.02
N GLU A 186 -9.55 -10.91 6.58
CA GLU A 186 -10.96 -10.50 6.51
C GLU A 186 -11.56 -10.29 7.91
N GLU A 187 -11.22 -11.17 8.84
CA GLU A 187 -11.64 -11.06 10.25
C GLU A 187 -10.92 -9.93 10.96
N MET A 188 -9.65 -9.69 10.63
CA MET A 188 -8.89 -8.54 11.11
C MET A 188 -9.53 -7.23 10.63
N GLY A 189 -9.93 -7.16 9.36
CA GLY A 189 -10.64 -6.01 8.79
C GLY A 189 -11.94 -5.73 9.53
N LYS A 190 -12.77 -6.75 9.75
CA LYS A 190 -14.02 -6.63 10.53
C LYS A 190 -13.76 -6.15 11.95
N PHE A 191 -12.77 -6.72 12.63
CA PHE A 191 -12.41 -6.32 13.99
C PHE A 191 -11.98 -4.84 14.06
N TYR A 192 -11.17 -4.37 13.11
CA TYR A 192 -10.73 -2.96 13.08
C TYR A 192 -11.83 -2.00 12.65
N ALA A 193 -12.77 -2.44 11.81
CA ALA A 193 -13.99 -1.69 11.51
C ALA A 193 -14.82 -1.43 12.78
N GLU A 194 -14.99 -2.45 13.64
CA GLU A 194 -15.67 -2.27 14.93
C GLU A 194 -14.89 -1.39 15.92
N LEU A 195 -13.56 -1.39 15.89
CA LEU A 195 -12.77 -0.46 16.70
C LEU A 195 -12.94 0.97 16.21
N ALA A 196 -12.95 1.18 14.88
CA ALA A 196 -13.14 2.49 14.29
C ALA A 196 -14.48 3.12 14.67
N THR A 197 -15.58 2.36 14.62
CA THR A 197 -16.90 2.87 15.02
C THR A 197 -16.96 3.27 16.50
N ARG A 198 -16.26 2.53 17.38
CA ARG A 198 -16.12 2.90 18.80
C ARG A 198 -15.25 4.14 18.99
N MET A 199 -14.17 4.29 18.23
CA MET A 199 -13.27 5.45 18.30
C MET A 199 -13.96 6.76 17.91
N VAL A 200 -14.94 6.70 17.01
CA VAL A 200 -15.72 7.89 16.62
C VAL A 200 -16.93 8.16 17.52
N GLY A 201 -17.09 7.40 18.60
CA GLY A 201 -18.20 7.58 19.53
C GLY A 201 -19.56 7.45 18.84
N LEU A 202 -19.71 6.46 17.94
CA LEU A 202 -20.95 6.23 17.22
C LEU A 202 -22.14 6.19 18.19
N ARG A 203 -23.10 7.09 17.97
CA ARG A 203 -24.29 7.21 18.80
C ARG A 203 -25.36 6.24 18.32
N ASP A 204 -26.00 5.55 19.25
CA ASP A 204 -27.24 4.84 18.94
C ASP A 204 -28.30 5.90 18.60
N ARG A 205 -28.91 5.78 17.42
CA ARG A 205 -30.06 6.61 17.07
C ARG A 205 -31.29 6.02 17.77
N ASP A 206 -31.80 6.74 18.78
CA ASP A 206 -33.11 6.49 19.40
C ASP A 206 -34.27 6.56 18.38
#